data_AF-A0A328J3L4-F1
#
_entry.id   AF-A0A328J3L4-F1
#
_cell.length_a   1.000
_cell.length_b   1.000
_cell.length_c   1.000
_cell.angle_alpha   90.00
_cell.angle_beta   90.00
_cell.angle_gamma   90.00
#
_symmetry.space_group_name_H-M   'P 1'
#
loop_
_entity.id
_entity.type
_entity.pdbx_description
1 polymer ?
#
loop_
_entity_poly.entity_id
_entity_poly.type
_entity_poly.pdbx_seq_one_letter_code
_entity_poly.pdbx_strand_id
1 'polypeptide(L)'
;MILDFAYLSILIGVASVLKRLISPLSKVLIPNAVIAGFLGILLGPEVMKIIPFSYDRLGNLVYHLMAIGFIAIALKRTRRSTTKSSVNTGFLISMSYALQGLVGFIIGIALVGLFFKDLFPPFGLLLALGFAQGPGQAYSLGSQWEVLGFTGGGAVGLSVSTLGFLWAAFGGIVMLNTMVYRKRQVGIQIERPTVKKRVEAVIKDFEFSDIDGFTIQALAVGIVYLITYLFLKWFTGLIGGLGTFGETFAQVLWGFHFVIGVLFAMAFRAIYERVRKSEKYEIEYMNDFLLQRIGGGVFDFMVAASI
;
A
#
# COMPACT_ATOMS: atom_id res chain seq x y z
N MET A 1 17.15 8.29 -2.01
CA MET A 1 15.86 8.08 -2.71
C MET A 1 16.03 7.66 -4.17
N ILE A 2 16.67 8.46 -5.04
CA ILE A 2 16.82 8.09 -6.47
C ILE A 2 17.62 6.79 -6.64
N LEU A 3 18.75 6.65 -5.93
CA LEU A 3 19.52 5.41 -5.96
C LEU A 3 18.73 4.21 -5.40
N ASP A 4 18.00 4.42 -4.30
CA ASP A 4 17.17 3.35 -3.72
C ASP A 4 16.10 2.88 -4.74
N PHE A 5 15.47 3.82 -5.46
CA PHE A 5 14.55 3.51 -6.55
C PHE A 5 15.23 2.76 -7.71
N ALA A 6 16.45 3.14 -8.09
CA ALA A 6 17.22 2.45 -9.14
C ALA A 6 17.57 1.01 -8.74
N TYR A 7 18.03 0.80 -7.50
CA TYR A 7 18.30 -0.54 -6.97
C TYR A 7 17.03 -1.39 -6.94
N LEU A 8 15.91 -0.87 -6.44
CA LEU A 8 14.62 -1.56 -6.45
C LEU A 8 14.16 -1.91 -7.87
N SER A 9 14.39 -1.02 -8.84
CA SER A 9 14.07 -1.28 -10.26
C SER A 9 14.85 -2.49 -10.79
N ILE A 10 16.15 -2.56 -10.49
CA ILE A 10 17.00 -3.70 -10.85
C ILE A 10 16.49 -4.97 -10.17
N LEU A 11 16.20 -4.92 -8.87
CA LEU A 11 15.73 -6.08 -8.11
C LEU A 11 14.38 -6.61 -8.63
N ILE A 12 13.44 -5.73 -8.98
CA ILE A 12 12.15 -6.11 -9.59
C ILE A 12 12.36 -6.74 -10.97
N GLY A 13 13.28 -6.19 -11.77
CA GLY A 13 13.67 -6.78 -13.06
C GLY A 13 14.25 -8.18 -12.91
N VAL A 14 15.22 -8.34 -12.00
CA VAL A 14 15.85 -9.64 -11.68
C VAL A 14 14.81 -10.62 -11.14
N ALA A 15 13.94 -10.21 -10.22
CA ALA A 15 12.86 -11.03 -9.69
C ALA A 15 11.92 -11.54 -10.79
N SER A 16 11.61 -10.69 -11.78
CA SER A 16 10.77 -11.05 -12.92
C SER A 16 11.43 -12.12 -13.81
N VAL A 17 12.74 -12.00 -14.04
CA VAL A 17 13.53 -12.99 -14.78
C VAL A 17 13.66 -14.28 -13.99
N LEU A 18 14.03 -14.22 -12.71
CA LEU A 18 14.18 -15.39 -11.84
C LEU A 18 12.89 -16.19 -11.73
N LYS A 19 11.75 -15.51 -11.55
CA LYS A 19 10.45 -16.19 -11.48
C LYS A 19 10.15 -16.95 -12.78
N ARG A 20 10.56 -16.42 -13.94
CA ARG A 20 10.39 -17.10 -15.23
C ARG A 20 11.34 -18.28 -15.41
N LEU A 21 12.58 -18.16 -14.95
CA LEU A 21 13.61 -19.19 -15.10
C LEU A 21 13.46 -20.35 -14.11
N ILE A 22 13.06 -20.07 -12.87
CA ILE A 22 13.02 -21.06 -11.78
C ILE A 22 11.62 -21.69 -11.73
N SER A 23 11.50 -22.95 -12.15
CA SER A 23 10.23 -23.68 -12.25
C SER A 23 9.40 -23.72 -10.95
N PRO A 24 9.99 -23.89 -9.75
CA PRO A 24 9.25 -23.74 -8.51
C PRO A 24 8.59 -22.35 -8.37
N LEU A 25 9.32 -21.26 -8.62
CA LEU A 25 8.80 -19.89 -8.45
C LEU A 25 7.72 -19.53 -9.47
N SER A 26 7.81 -20.01 -10.71
CA SER A 26 6.77 -19.79 -11.72
C SER A 26 5.45 -20.49 -11.39
N LYS A 27 5.49 -21.56 -10.59
CA LYS A 27 4.31 -22.32 -10.17
C LYS A 27 3.61 -21.72 -8.95
N VAL A 28 4.27 -20.83 -8.19
CA VAL A 28 3.67 -20.16 -7.03
C VAL A 28 3.14 -18.77 -7.42
N LEU A 29 2.00 -18.39 -6.85
CA LEU A 29 1.33 -17.11 -7.08
C LEU A 29 2.02 -15.92 -6.38
N ILE A 30 3.30 -16.03 -5.99
CA ILE A 30 4.04 -14.97 -5.29
C ILE A 30 4.27 -13.78 -6.23
N PRO A 31 3.92 -12.53 -5.87
CA PRO A 31 4.20 -11.36 -6.70
C PRO A 31 5.69 -11.12 -6.93
N ASN A 32 6.07 -10.54 -8.07
CA ASN A 32 7.47 -10.25 -8.37
C ASN A 32 8.07 -9.23 -7.38
N ALA A 33 7.28 -8.26 -6.91
CA ALA A 33 7.67 -7.31 -5.88
C ALA A 33 8.10 -7.97 -4.56
N VAL A 34 7.43 -9.07 -4.17
CA VAL A 34 7.80 -9.82 -2.96
C VAL A 34 9.14 -10.53 -3.12
N ILE A 35 9.36 -11.14 -4.29
CA ILE A 35 10.66 -11.74 -4.63
C ILE A 35 11.76 -10.67 -4.65
N ALA A 36 11.48 -9.49 -5.18
CA ALA A 36 12.41 -8.37 -5.21
C ALA A 36 12.78 -7.88 -3.80
N GLY A 37 11.82 -7.78 -2.89
CA GLY A 37 12.08 -7.47 -1.48
C GLY A 37 13.00 -8.49 -0.81
N PHE A 38 12.77 -9.78 -1.01
CA PHE A 38 13.68 -10.83 -0.49
C PHE A 38 15.09 -10.74 -1.09
N LEU A 39 15.22 -10.39 -2.37
CA LEU A 39 16.53 -10.09 -2.96
C LEU A 39 17.14 -8.84 -2.34
N GLY A 40 16.34 -7.85 -1.99
CA GLY A 40 16.74 -6.63 -1.26
C GLY A 40 17.33 -6.93 0.11
N ILE A 41 16.70 -7.82 0.89
CA ILE A 41 17.25 -8.30 2.17
C ILE A 41 18.58 -9.03 1.95
N LEU A 42 18.61 -9.95 0.97
CA LEU A 42 19.78 -10.78 0.68
C LEU A 42 20.99 -9.95 0.21
N LEU A 43 20.77 -8.97 -0.67
CA LEU A 43 21.81 -8.11 -1.24
C LEU A 43 22.08 -6.87 -0.40
N GLY A 44 21.18 -6.55 0.53
CA GLY A 44 21.21 -5.37 1.38
C GLY A 44 22.21 -5.45 2.53
N PRO A 45 22.16 -4.47 3.44
CA PRO A 45 23.13 -4.31 4.53
C PRO A 45 23.17 -5.49 5.53
N GLU A 46 22.08 -6.24 5.65
CA GLU A 46 21.93 -7.31 6.65
C GLU A 46 22.72 -8.58 6.29
N VAL A 47 22.85 -8.90 5.00
CA VAL A 47 23.43 -10.16 4.55
C VAL A 47 24.70 -9.95 3.73
N MET A 48 24.58 -9.54 2.46
CA MET A 48 25.75 -9.42 1.57
C MET A 48 26.41 -8.04 1.55
N LYS A 49 25.74 -6.99 2.06
CA LYS A 49 26.27 -5.60 2.11
C LYS A 49 26.66 -5.01 0.74
N ILE A 50 26.03 -5.49 -0.34
CA ILE A 50 26.30 -5.02 -1.71
C ILE A 50 25.52 -3.74 -1.98
N ILE A 51 24.26 -3.70 -1.57
CA ILE A 51 23.37 -2.55 -1.78
C ILE A 51 23.26 -1.78 -0.45
N PRO A 52 23.66 -0.50 -0.40
CA PRO A 52 23.69 0.28 0.83
C PRO A 52 22.31 0.87 1.15
N PHE A 53 21.27 0.04 1.28
CA PHE A 53 19.94 0.49 1.69
C PHE A 53 19.97 1.14 3.08
N SER A 54 19.05 2.06 3.31
CA SER A 54 18.80 2.69 4.61
C SER A 54 17.33 2.55 4.94
N TYR A 55 17.06 2.12 6.17
CA TYR A 55 15.71 1.96 6.70
C TYR A 55 14.90 3.25 6.60
N ASP A 56 15.46 4.39 6.97
CA ASP A 56 14.78 5.69 6.90
C ASP A 56 14.47 6.09 5.45
N ARG A 57 15.40 5.83 4.52
CA ARG A 57 15.18 6.16 3.10
C ARG A 57 14.09 5.28 2.48
N LEU A 58 14.09 3.99 2.81
CA LEU A 58 13.06 3.05 2.37
C LEU A 58 11.70 3.36 3.01
N GLY A 59 11.66 3.66 4.30
CA GLY A 59 10.44 4.07 5.00
C GLY A 59 9.82 5.33 4.42
N ASN A 60 10.63 6.37 4.14
CA ASN A 60 10.17 7.57 3.45
C ASN A 60 9.66 7.27 2.02
N LEU A 61 10.34 6.38 1.30
CA LEU A 61 9.90 5.96 -0.02
C LEU A 61 8.53 5.27 0.04
N VAL A 62 8.36 4.33 0.96
CA VAL A 62 7.09 3.62 1.21
C VAL A 62 5.97 4.60 1.57
N TYR A 63 6.24 5.55 2.46
CA TYR A 63 5.30 6.59 2.87
C TYR A 63 4.74 7.35 1.65
N HIS A 64 5.60 7.82 0.75
CA HIS A 64 5.18 8.55 -0.44
C HIS A 64 4.51 7.66 -1.50
N LEU A 65 5.07 6.48 -1.78
CA LEU A 65 4.52 5.56 -2.77
C LEU A 65 3.12 5.09 -2.37
N MET A 66 2.86 4.88 -1.08
CA MET A 66 1.54 4.54 -0.59
C MET A 66 0.49 5.58 -0.99
N ALA A 67 0.74 6.86 -0.70
CA ALA A 67 -0.19 7.93 -1.07
C ALA A 67 -0.37 8.06 -2.59
N ILE A 68 0.72 8.03 -3.36
CA ILE A 68 0.65 8.11 -4.82
C ILE A 68 -0.18 6.95 -5.39
N GLY A 69 0.05 5.72 -4.92
CA GLY A 69 -0.66 4.53 -5.37
C GLY A 69 -2.15 4.60 -5.07
N PHE A 70 -2.53 4.96 -3.84
CA PHE A 70 -3.94 5.08 -3.45
C PHE A 70 -4.65 6.25 -4.14
N ILE A 71 -4.01 7.40 -4.30
CA ILE A 71 -4.55 8.54 -5.07
C ILE A 71 -4.83 8.12 -6.50
N ALA A 72 -3.88 7.44 -7.17
CA ALA A 72 -4.06 6.97 -8.55
C ALA A 72 -5.28 6.03 -8.68
N ILE A 73 -5.46 5.11 -7.74
CA ILE A 73 -6.62 4.20 -7.74
C ILE A 73 -7.93 4.96 -7.45
N ALA A 74 -7.93 5.91 -6.52
CA ALA A 74 -9.11 6.69 -6.15
C ALA A 74 -9.55 7.69 -7.22
N LEU A 75 -8.64 8.12 -8.10
CA LEU A 75 -8.94 8.96 -9.27
C LEU A 75 -9.71 8.20 -10.37
N LYS A 76 -9.80 6.87 -10.30
CA LYS A 76 -10.57 6.07 -11.25
C LYS A 76 -12.07 6.28 -11.07
N ARG A 77 -12.85 6.02 -12.11
CA ARG A 77 -14.30 6.10 -12.03
C ARG A 77 -14.85 5.07 -11.04
N THR A 78 -15.53 5.53 -10.00
CA THR A 78 -16.26 4.64 -9.08
C THR A 78 -17.43 4.00 -9.82
N ARG A 79 -17.32 2.70 -10.11
CA ARG A 79 -18.48 1.91 -10.55
C ARG A 79 -19.38 1.72 -9.33
N ARG A 80 -20.62 2.22 -9.38
CA ARG A 80 -21.63 1.97 -8.34
C ARG A 80 -21.79 0.45 -8.20
N SER A 81 -21.27 -0.11 -7.11
CA SER A 81 -21.57 -1.49 -6.72
C SER A 81 -22.46 -1.48 -5.48
N THR A 82 -23.30 -2.50 -5.38
CA THR A 82 -24.43 -2.63 -4.46
C THR A 82 -24.08 -2.35 -2.99
N THR A 83 -24.87 -1.49 -2.35
CA THR A 83 -24.63 -0.87 -1.04
C THR A 83 -24.56 -1.83 0.15
N LYS A 84 -25.22 -2.99 0.11
CA LYS A 84 -25.25 -3.92 1.27
C LYS A 84 -23.96 -4.72 1.45
N SER A 85 -23.32 -5.18 0.37
CA SER A 85 -22.09 -5.99 0.48
C SER A 85 -20.92 -5.16 0.99
N SER A 86 -20.82 -3.89 0.59
CA SER A 86 -19.72 -3.01 0.98
C SER A 86 -19.75 -2.67 2.47
N VAL A 87 -20.94 -2.48 3.07
CA VAL A 87 -21.08 -2.20 4.50
C VAL A 87 -20.67 -3.39 5.35
N ASN A 88 -21.11 -4.60 4.98
CA ASN A 88 -20.71 -5.83 5.68
C ASN A 88 -19.20 -6.07 5.59
N THR A 89 -18.60 -5.86 4.41
CA THR A 89 -17.14 -5.95 4.24
C THR A 89 -16.42 -4.90 5.10
N GLY A 90 -16.91 -3.65 5.13
CA GLY A 90 -16.34 -2.61 5.99
C GLY A 90 -16.38 -2.97 7.47
N PHE A 91 -17.51 -3.50 7.96
CA PHE A 91 -17.64 -3.95 9.35
C PHE A 91 -16.67 -5.10 9.67
N LEU A 92 -16.55 -6.09 8.78
CA LEU A 92 -15.59 -7.20 8.94
C LEU A 92 -14.14 -6.70 8.99
N ILE A 93 -13.78 -5.73 8.15
CA ILE A 93 -12.45 -5.12 8.15
C ILE A 93 -12.20 -4.42 9.49
N SER A 94 -13.12 -3.55 9.92
CA SER A 94 -12.99 -2.82 11.19
C SER A 94 -12.89 -3.76 12.40
N MET A 95 -13.71 -4.81 12.43
CA MET A 95 -13.65 -5.82 13.49
C MET A 95 -12.31 -6.57 13.48
N SER A 96 -11.77 -6.86 12.29
CA SER A 96 -10.46 -7.51 12.18
C SER A 96 -9.33 -6.63 12.71
N TYR A 97 -9.41 -5.30 12.52
CA TYR A 97 -8.42 -4.35 13.05
C TYR A 97 -8.49 -4.30 14.57
N ALA A 98 -9.69 -4.19 15.13
CA ALA A 98 -9.89 -4.16 16.57
C ALA A 98 -9.37 -5.45 17.23
N LEU A 99 -9.67 -6.61 16.62
CA LEU A 99 -9.20 -7.89 17.14
C LEU A 99 -7.68 -8.03 17.05
N GLN A 100 -7.06 -7.66 15.93
CA GLN A 100 -5.60 -7.68 15.79
C GLN A 100 -4.92 -6.72 16.78
N GLY A 101 -5.51 -5.55 17.01
CA GLY A 101 -4.98 -4.57 17.96
C GLY A 101 -5.05 -5.12 19.38
N LEU A 102 -6.19 -5.69 19.77
CA LEU A 102 -6.38 -6.31 21.07
C LEU A 102 -5.43 -7.49 21.29
N VAL A 103 -5.40 -8.45 20.36
CA VAL A 103 -4.53 -9.63 20.44
C VAL A 103 -3.06 -9.21 20.45
N GLY A 104 -2.67 -8.29 19.57
CA GLY A 104 -1.30 -7.77 19.49
C GLY A 104 -0.88 -7.08 20.79
N PHE A 105 -1.75 -6.25 21.37
CA PHE A 105 -1.48 -5.59 22.64
C PHE A 105 -1.36 -6.56 23.81
N ILE A 106 -2.23 -7.56 23.90
CA ILE A 106 -2.15 -8.63 24.91
C ILE A 106 -0.82 -9.37 24.79
N ILE A 107 -0.41 -9.74 23.56
CA ILE A 107 0.88 -10.37 23.29
C ILE A 107 2.02 -9.45 23.74
N GLY A 108 1.93 -8.14 23.44
CA GLY A 108 2.94 -7.16 23.85
C GLY A 108 3.12 -7.11 25.37
N ILE A 109 2.02 -7.02 26.13
CA ILE A 109 2.06 -7.06 27.60
C ILE A 109 2.61 -8.38 28.11
N ALA A 110 2.18 -9.51 27.54
CA ALA A 110 2.64 -10.83 27.96
C ALA A 110 4.15 -11.01 27.75
N LEU A 111 4.68 -10.53 26.61
CA LEU A 111 6.11 -10.57 26.32
C LEU A 111 6.92 -9.73 27.31
N VAL A 112 6.41 -8.55 27.69
CA VAL A 112 7.04 -7.69 28.69
C VAL A 112 7.04 -8.35 30.07
N GLY A 113 5.91 -8.94 30.45
CA GLY A 113 5.74 -9.60 31.76
C GLY A 113 6.55 -10.90 31.92
N LEU A 114 6.80 -11.62 30.82
CA LEU A 114 7.43 -12.95 30.87
C LEU A 114 8.90 -12.98 30.45
N PHE A 115 9.30 -12.19 29.44
CA PHE A 115 10.58 -12.38 28.76
C PHE A 115 11.41 -11.09 28.61
N PHE A 116 10.78 -9.94 28.35
CA PHE A 116 11.48 -8.73 27.94
C PHE A 116 10.99 -7.48 28.71
N LYS A 117 11.48 -7.27 29.93
CA LYS A 117 11.03 -6.18 30.81
C LYS A 117 11.21 -4.77 30.24
N ASP A 118 12.19 -4.59 29.37
CA ASP A 118 12.51 -3.29 28.73
C ASP A 118 11.83 -3.10 27.36
N LEU A 119 10.98 -4.04 26.94
CA LEU A 119 10.28 -3.97 25.66
C LEU A 119 9.15 -2.93 25.74
N PHE A 120 9.05 -2.05 24.75
CA PHE A 120 8.03 -1.01 24.68
C PHE A 120 6.63 -1.61 24.48
N PRO A 121 5.77 -1.76 25.51
CA PRO A 121 4.58 -2.62 25.44
C PRO A 121 3.59 -2.29 24.29
N PRO A 122 3.36 -1.01 23.91
CA PRO A 122 2.50 -0.67 22.79
C PRO A 122 2.98 -1.18 21.42
N PHE A 123 4.23 -1.65 21.28
CA PHE A 123 4.71 -2.25 20.03
C PHE A 123 3.80 -3.38 19.52
N GLY A 124 3.09 -4.07 20.41
CA GLY A 124 2.13 -5.11 20.03
C GLY A 124 0.99 -4.59 19.13
N LEU A 125 0.66 -3.30 19.21
CA LEU A 125 -0.30 -2.64 18.32
C LEU A 125 0.20 -2.56 16.87
N LEU A 126 1.51 -2.68 16.63
CA LEU A 126 2.06 -2.79 15.27
C LEU A 126 1.51 -3.99 14.53
N LEU A 127 0.99 -5.02 15.21
CA LEU A 127 0.33 -6.14 14.55
C LEU A 127 -0.83 -5.64 13.69
N ALA A 128 -1.76 -4.85 14.27
CA ALA A 128 -2.87 -4.28 13.52
C ALA A 128 -2.42 -3.23 12.50
N LEU A 129 -1.41 -2.42 12.85
CA LEU A 129 -0.93 -1.38 11.95
C LEU A 129 -0.24 -1.98 10.73
N GLY A 130 0.63 -2.97 10.90
CA GLY A 130 1.38 -3.62 9.83
C GLY A 130 0.55 -4.59 9.00
N PHE A 131 -0.26 -5.46 9.63
CA PHE A 131 -1.03 -6.47 8.89
C PHE A 131 -2.26 -5.87 8.20
N ALA A 132 -2.88 -4.87 8.83
CA ALA A 132 -4.19 -4.39 8.41
C ALA A 132 -4.10 -3.03 7.72
N GLN A 133 -3.28 -2.09 8.20
CA GLN A 133 -3.14 -0.77 7.58
C GLN A 133 -1.97 -0.66 6.60
N GLY A 134 -0.94 -1.48 6.77
CA GLY A 134 0.20 -1.56 5.89
C GLY A 134 1.42 -0.76 6.35
N PRO A 135 2.47 -0.73 5.52
CA PRO A 135 3.83 -0.42 5.96
C PRO A 135 4.03 1.05 6.28
N GLY A 136 3.35 1.97 5.58
CA GLY A 136 3.40 3.40 5.84
C GLY A 136 2.85 3.79 7.22
N GLN A 137 1.79 3.13 7.69
CA GLN A 137 1.22 3.38 9.01
C GLN A 137 2.06 2.80 10.13
N ALA A 138 2.50 1.54 9.94
CA ALA A 138 3.39 0.90 10.88
C ALA A 138 4.71 1.67 11.02
N TYR A 139 5.28 2.15 9.91
CA TYR A 139 6.47 3.01 9.92
C TYR A 139 6.21 4.35 10.62
N SER A 140 5.15 5.07 10.22
CA SER A 140 4.88 6.41 10.76
C SER A 140 4.60 6.40 12.27
N LEU A 141 3.75 5.49 12.76
CA LEU A 141 3.50 5.34 14.20
C LEU A 141 4.72 4.79 14.94
N GLY A 142 5.43 3.83 14.35
CA GLY A 142 6.65 3.27 14.94
C GLY A 142 7.73 4.35 15.15
N SER A 143 7.98 5.19 14.14
CA SER A 143 8.92 6.31 14.24
C SER A 143 8.48 7.37 15.24
N GLN A 144 7.17 7.59 15.43
CA GLN A 144 6.68 8.50 16.47
C GLN A 144 6.98 7.97 17.89
N TRP A 145 6.85 6.65 18.08
CA TRP A 145 7.14 6.03 19.37
C TRP A 145 8.63 6.00 19.72
N GLU A 146 9.53 6.28 18.78
CA GLU A 146 10.96 6.44 19.07
C GLU A 146 11.22 7.56 20.09
N VAL A 147 10.44 8.65 20.04
CA VAL A 147 10.49 9.75 21.03
C VAL A 147 10.05 9.28 22.42
N LEU A 148 9.23 8.23 22.48
CA LEU A 148 8.75 7.60 23.72
C LEU A 148 9.67 6.45 24.19
N GLY A 149 10.83 6.25 23.56
CA GLY A 149 11.81 5.23 23.92
C GLY A 149 11.75 3.94 23.11
N PHE A 150 10.91 3.84 22.07
CA PHE A 150 10.86 2.66 21.19
C PHE A 150 11.92 2.74 20.09
N THR A 151 13.19 2.53 20.45
CA THR A 151 14.33 2.66 19.52
C THR A 151 14.14 1.83 18.25
N GLY A 152 14.25 2.48 17.08
CA GLY A 152 14.09 1.85 15.77
C GLY A 152 12.65 1.45 15.45
N GLY A 153 11.67 2.06 16.11
CA GLY A 153 10.27 1.70 15.99
C GLY A 153 9.72 1.76 14.57
N GLY A 154 10.20 2.69 13.74
CA GLY A 154 9.82 2.74 12.33
C GLY A 154 10.23 1.48 11.56
N ALA A 155 11.47 1.01 11.78
CA ALA A 155 12.00 -0.21 11.15
C ALA A 155 11.29 -1.47 11.66
N VAL A 156 10.95 -1.53 12.95
CA VAL A 156 10.12 -2.62 13.49
C VAL A 156 8.73 -2.60 12.85
N GLY A 157 8.14 -1.42 12.68
CA GLY A 157 6.87 -1.25 11.97
C GLY A 157 6.91 -1.80 10.54
N LEU A 158 7.94 -1.46 9.77
CA LEU A 158 8.16 -2.03 8.43
C LEU A 158 8.28 -3.56 8.48
N SER A 159 9.06 -4.09 9.43
CA SER A 159 9.26 -5.54 9.61
C SER A 159 7.95 -6.28 9.91
N VAL A 160 7.11 -5.74 10.80
CA VAL A 160 5.80 -6.32 11.11
C VAL A 160 4.86 -6.23 9.91
N SER A 161 4.90 -5.12 9.16
CA SER A 161 4.13 -5.03 7.91
C SER A 161 4.58 -6.03 6.85
N THR A 162 5.88 -6.31 6.77
CA THR A 162 6.44 -7.33 5.90
C THR A 162 5.92 -8.71 6.27
N LEU A 163 5.89 -9.07 7.55
CA LEU A 163 5.25 -10.29 8.02
C LEU A 163 3.77 -10.35 7.61
N GLY A 164 3.06 -9.22 7.67
CA GLY A 164 1.69 -9.07 7.18
C GLY A 164 1.56 -9.36 5.68
N PHE A 165 2.44 -8.79 4.85
CA PHE A 165 2.47 -9.07 3.40
C PHE A 165 2.78 -10.53 3.10
N LEU A 166 3.74 -11.14 3.81
CA LEU A 166 4.07 -12.56 3.64
C LEU A 166 2.90 -13.44 4.06
N TRP A 167 2.21 -13.12 5.15
CA TRP A 167 0.99 -13.82 5.58
C TRP A 167 -0.13 -13.69 4.53
N ALA A 168 -0.35 -12.50 3.99
CA ALA A 168 -1.33 -12.26 2.94
C ALA A 168 -0.99 -13.04 1.65
N ALA A 169 0.28 -13.05 1.24
CA ALA A 169 0.76 -13.76 0.06
C ALA A 169 0.69 -15.28 0.26
N PHE A 170 1.41 -15.83 1.23
CA PHE A 170 1.50 -17.28 1.43
C PHE A 170 0.26 -17.87 2.09
N GLY A 171 -0.20 -17.29 3.19
CA GLY A 171 -1.41 -17.73 3.90
C GLY A 171 -2.64 -17.61 3.01
N GLY A 172 -2.78 -16.51 2.26
CA GLY A 172 -3.85 -16.34 1.28
C GLY A 172 -3.84 -17.42 0.19
N ILE A 173 -2.68 -17.77 -0.35
CA ILE A 173 -2.54 -18.86 -1.34
C ILE A 173 -2.92 -20.22 -0.73
N VAL A 174 -2.46 -20.52 0.49
CA VAL A 174 -2.79 -21.77 1.18
C VAL A 174 -4.29 -21.88 1.44
N MET A 175 -4.92 -20.81 1.93
CA MET A 175 -6.36 -20.74 2.15
C MET A 175 -7.14 -20.92 0.85
N LEU A 176 -6.71 -20.24 -0.23
CA LEU A 176 -7.33 -20.36 -1.55
C LEU A 176 -7.23 -21.79 -2.08
N ASN A 177 -6.04 -22.39 -2.06
CA ASN A 177 -5.82 -23.76 -2.51
C ASN A 177 -6.64 -24.77 -1.70
N THR A 178 -6.70 -24.60 -0.38
CA THR A 178 -7.53 -25.44 0.50
C THR A 178 -9.02 -25.31 0.16
N MET A 179 -9.49 -24.10 -0.11
CA MET A 179 -10.88 -23.85 -0.49
C MET A 179 -11.22 -24.44 -1.86
N VAL A 180 -10.33 -24.28 -2.85
CA VAL A 180 -10.47 -24.87 -4.18
C VAL A 180 -10.50 -26.39 -4.07
N TYR A 181 -9.59 -26.98 -3.30
CA TYR A 181 -9.56 -28.42 -3.05
C TYR A 181 -10.88 -28.92 -2.44
N ARG A 182 -11.34 -28.30 -1.35
CA ARG A 182 -12.61 -28.65 -0.69
C ARG A 182 -13.80 -28.52 -1.64
N LYS A 183 -13.92 -27.43 -2.40
CA LYS A 183 -15.01 -27.23 -3.35
C LYS A 183 -15.05 -28.31 -4.44
N ARG A 184 -13.89 -28.75 -4.93
CA ARG A 184 -13.81 -29.87 -5.88
C ARG A 184 -14.28 -31.19 -5.28
N GLN A 185 -14.00 -31.45 -4.00
CA GLN A 185 -14.48 -32.66 -3.31
C GLN A 185 -16.01 -32.71 -3.22
N VAL A 186 -16.67 -31.55 -3.12
CA VAL A 186 -18.15 -31.43 -3.08
C VAL A 186 -18.75 -31.26 -4.50
N GLY A 187 -17.97 -31.56 -5.55
CA GLY A 187 -18.46 -31.53 -6.94
C GLY A 187 -18.70 -30.14 -7.52
N ILE A 188 -18.32 -29.06 -6.83
CA ILE A 188 -18.46 -27.70 -7.36
C ILE A 188 -17.43 -27.50 -8.46
N GLN A 189 -17.89 -27.35 -9.70
CA GLN A 189 -17.03 -26.99 -10.82
C GLN A 189 -16.51 -25.57 -10.61
N ILE A 190 -15.19 -25.46 -10.42
CA ILE A 190 -14.51 -24.18 -10.37
C ILE A 190 -14.22 -23.80 -11.82
N GLU A 191 -14.98 -22.85 -12.36
CA GLU A 191 -14.66 -22.22 -13.63
C GLU A 191 -13.22 -21.70 -13.55
N ARG A 192 -12.33 -22.29 -14.34
CA ARG A 192 -11.01 -21.70 -14.54
C ARG A 192 -11.27 -20.40 -15.30
N PRO A 193 -10.81 -19.23 -14.83
CA PRO A 193 -10.88 -18.03 -15.63
C PRO A 193 -10.15 -18.35 -16.93
N THR A 194 -10.90 -18.45 -18.03
CA THR A 194 -10.32 -18.57 -19.36
C THR A 194 -9.49 -17.32 -19.55
N VAL A 195 -8.17 -17.45 -19.43
CA VAL A 195 -7.23 -16.39 -19.77
C VAL A 195 -7.43 -16.16 -21.26
N LYS A 196 -8.31 -15.22 -21.62
CA LYS A 196 -8.43 -14.74 -22.99
C LYS A 196 -7.05 -14.16 -23.32
N LYS A 197 -6.27 -14.92 -24.09
CA LYS A 197 -4.85 -14.65 -24.42
C LYS A 197 -4.62 -13.26 -25.01
N ARG A 198 -5.68 -12.59 -25.46
CA ARG A 198 -5.76 -11.15 -25.65
C ARG A 198 -7.11 -10.68 -25.14
N VAL A 199 -7.12 -9.92 -24.06
CA VAL A 199 -8.11 -8.87 -23.97
C VAL A 199 -7.54 -7.79 -24.87
N GLU A 200 -7.99 -7.74 -26.12
CA GLU A 200 -7.96 -6.50 -26.89
C GLU A 200 -8.90 -5.54 -26.15
N ALA A 201 -8.40 -5.02 -25.02
CA ALA A 201 -8.98 -3.83 -24.47
C ALA A 201 -8.70 -2.81 -25.57
N VAL A 202 -9.76 -2.34 -26.23
CA VAL A 202 -9.70 -1.08 -26.96
C VAL A 202 -9.41 -0.05 -25.88
N ILE A 203 -8.12 0.13 -25.57
CA ILE A 203 -7.63 1.21 -24.75
C ILE A 203 -7.93 2.41 -25.63
N LYS A 204 -8.96 3.17 -25.27
CA LYS A 204 -9.11 4.54 -25.76
C LYS A 204 -7.95 5.31 -25.16
N ASP A 205 -6.79 5.16 -25.77
CA ASP A 205 -5.69 6.08 -25.54
C ASP A 205 -6.08 7.33 -26.29
N PHE A 206 -6.34 8.39 -25.54
CA PHE A 206 -6.65 9.66 -26.14
C PHE A 206 -5.29 10.25 -26.52
N GLU A 207 -4.98 10.26 -27.81
CA GLU A 207 -3.83 11.01 -28.30
C GLU A 207 -4.13 12.50 -28.10
N PHE A 208 -3.41 13.14 -27.20
CA PHE A 208 -3.44 14.60 -27.07
C PHE A 208 -2.26 15.16 -27.88
N SER A 209 -2.52 16.21 -28.65
CA SER A 209 -1.53 16.85 -29.53
C SER A 209 -0.26 17.29 -28.77
N ASP A 210 -0.41 17.71 -27.51
CA ASP A 210 0.63 18.50 -26.84
C ASP A 210 1.19 17.84 -25.57
N ILE A 211 0.54 16.79 -25.05
CA ILE A 211 0.95 16.13 -23.80
C ILE A 211 0.58 14.65 -23.80
N ASP A 212 1.50 13.79 -23.35
CA ASP A 212 1.22 12.35 -23.29
C ASP A 212 0.10 12.03 -22.27
N GLY A 213 -0.78 11.06 -22.62
CA GLY A 213 -1.90 10.65 -21.78
C GLY A 213 -1.50 10.13 -20.40
N PHE A 214 -0.34 9.47 -20.29
CA PHE A 214 0.25 9.07 -19.00
C PHE A 214 0.64 10.30 -18.18
N THR A 215 1.21 11.31 -18.83
CA THR A 215 1.62 12.56 -18.16
C THR A 215 0.43 13.29 -17.58
N ILE A 216 -0.73 13.30 -18.25
CA ILE A 216 -1.97 13.85 -17.68
C ILE A 216 -2.39 13.11 -16.40
N GLN A 217 -2.31 11.78 -16.40
CA GLN A 217 -2.65 11.02 -15.18
C GLN A 217 -1.66 11.30 -14.06
N ALA A 218 -0.35 11.34 -14.36
CA ALA A 218 0.69 11.66 -13.40
C ALA A 218 0.52 13.07 -12.81
N LEU A 219 0.13 14.04 -13.65
CA LEU A 219 -0.18 15.41 -13.22
C LEU A 219 -1.40 15.45 -12.30
N ALA A 220 -2.48 14.73 -12.62
CA ALA A 220 -3.64 14.64 -11.74
C ALA A 220 -3.28 14.06 -10.36
N VAL A 221 -2.49 12.97 -10.33
CA VAL A 221 -1.99 12.37 -9.09
C VAL A 221 -1.12 13.36 -8.32
N GLY A 222 -0.18 14.03 -8.99
CA GLY A 222 0.72 15.02 -8.40
C GLY A 222 -0.01 16.23 -7.81
N ILE A 223 -1.01 16.76 -8.51
CA ILE A 223 -1.85 17.87 -8.02
C ILE A 223 -2.61 17.46 -6.77
N VAL A 224 -3.27 16.29 -6.79
CA VAL A 224 -4.00 15.81 -5.60
C VAL A 224 -3.05 15.58 -4.42
N TYR A 225 -1.86 15.02 -4.68
CA TYR A 225 -0.84 14.84 -3.65
C TYR A 225 -0.39 16.18 -3.07
N LEU A 226 -0.13 17.18 -3.92
CA LEU A 226 0.26 18.52 -3.47
C LEU A 226 -0.85 19.19 -2.64
N ILE A 227 -2.11 19.10 -3.09
CA ILE A 227 -3.27 19.61 -2.34
C ILE A 227 -3.34 18.94 -0.96
N THR A 228 -3.13 17.61 -0.91
CA THR A 228 -3.12 16.84 0.33
C THR A 228 -2.04 17.35 1.29
N TYR A 229 -0.82 17.54 0.79
CA TYR A 229 0.28 18.07 1.58
C TYR A 229 0.01 19.50 2.08
N LEU A 230 -0.47 20.39 1.21
CA LEU A 230 -0.78 21.77 1.58
C LEU A 230 -1.91 21.84 2.61
N PHE A 231 -2.96 21.03 2.42
CA PHE A 231 -4.06 20.93 3.37
C PHE A 231 -3.55 20.43 4.73
N LEU A 232 -2.76 19.36 4.76
CA LEU A 232 -2.20 18.84 6.00
C LEU A 232 -1.35 19.89 6.69
N LYS A 233 -0.41 20.51 5.98
CA LYS A 233 0.45 21.55 6.53
C LYS A 233 -0.35 22.71 7.13
N TRP A 234 -1.36 23.20 6.40
CA TRP A 234 -2.24 24.26 6.87
C TRP A 234 -3.05 23.83 8.09
N PHE A 235 -3.70 22.67 8.02
CA PHE A 235 -4.59 22.18 9.07
C PHE A 235 -3.82 21.84 10.35
N THR A 236 -2.67 21.16 10.24
CA THR A 236 -1.81 20.86 11.39
C THR A 236 -1.22 22.12 12.01
N GLY A 237 -0.95 23.15 11.20
CA GLY A 237 -0.55 24.46 11.71
C GLY A 237 -1.64 25.17 12.53
N LEU A 238 -2.92 24.96 12.19
CA LEU A 238 -4.04 25.51 12.97
C LEU A 238 -4.25 24.78 14.30
N ILE A 239 -4.20 23.44 14.30
CA ILE A 239 -4.43 22.65 15.51
C ILE A 239 -3.21 22.56 16.42
N GLY A 240 -2.01 22.92 15.95
CA GLY A 240 -0.78 22.90 16.75
C GLY A 240 -0.85 23.80 18.00
N GLY A 241 -1.70 24.82 18.00
CA GLY A 241 -1.95 25.68 19.16
C GLY A 241 -2.78 25.02 20.27
N LEU A 242 -3.32 23.82 20.06
CA LEU A 242 -4.18 23.10 21.03
C LEU A 242 -3.38 22.25 22.05
N GLY A 243 -2.06 22.47 22.15
CA GLY A 243 -1.17 21.72 23.03
C GLY A 243 -0.99 20.26 22.59
N THR A 244 -0.75 19.37 23.55
CA THR A 244 -0.40 17.95 23.33
C THR A 244 -1.43 17.17 22.52
N PHE A 245 -2.72 17.50 22.68
CA PHE A 245 -3.79 16.92 21.88
C PHE A 245 -3.65 17.29 20.39
N GLY A 246 -3.39 18.56 20.10
CA GLY A 246 -3.20 19.08 18.75
C GLY A 246 -2.01 18.44 18.05
N GLU A 247 -0.88 18.31 18.77
CA GLU A 247 0.32 17.65 18.27
C GLU A 247 0.08 16.18 17.95
N THR A 248 -0.55 15.43 18.87
CA THR A 248 -0.87 14.01 18.66
C THR A 248 -1.82 13.82 17.48
N PHE A 249 -2.87 14.65 17.39
CA PHE A 249 -3.82 14.57 16.28
C PHE A 249 -3.18 14.94 14.95
N ALA A 250 -2.32 15.97 14.91
CA ALA A 250 -1.54 16.33 13.73
C ALA A 250 -0.66 15.17 13.25
N GLN A 251 0.05 14.52 14.16
CA GLN A 251 0.90 13.37 13.85
C GLN A 251 0.11 12.19 13.25
N VAL A 252 -1.07 11.89 13.81
CA VAL A 252 -1.99 10.89 13.26
C VAL A 252 -2.39 11.27 11.83
N LEU A 253 -2.77 12.52 11.57
CA LEU A 253 -3.16 12.97 10.23
C LEU A 253 -2.05 12.82 9.20
N TRP A 254 -0.78 13.08 9.57
CA TRP A 254 0.37 12.83 8.70
C TRP A 254 0.57 11.34 8.41
N GLY A 255 0.40 10.46 9.40
CA GLY A 255 0.39 9.01 9.18
C GLY A 255 -0.68 8.59 8.17
N PHE A 256 -1.89 9.14 8.29
CA PHE A 256 -3.04 8.90 7.42
C PHE A 256 -3.13 9.79 6.17
N HIS A 257 -2.04 10.44 5.76
CA HIS A 257 -2.07 11.36 4.62
C HIS A 257 -2.59 10.71 3.32
N PHE A 258 -2.31 9.43 3.08
CA PHE A 258 -2.84 8.72 1.91
C PHE A 258 -4.38 8.63 1.92
N VAL A 259 -5.01 8.50 3.08
CA VAL A 259 -6.48 8.46 3.21
C VAL A 259 -7.07 9.81 2.85
N ILE A 260 -6.46 10.89 3.35
CA ILE A 260 -6.85 12.26 3.02
C ILE A 260 -6.65 12.50 1.52
N GLY A 261 -5.55 12.00 0.95
CA GLY A 261 -5.31 12.01 -0.49
C GLY A 261 -6.37 11.26 -1.28
N VAL A 262 -6.85 10.11 -0.80
CA VAL A 262 -7.98 9.37 -1.41
C VAL A 262 -9.26 10.20 -1.37
N LEU A 263 -9.55 10.90 -0.27
CA LEU A 263 -10.72 11.79 -0.18
C LEU A 263 -10.62 12.93 -1.21
N PHE A 264 -9.46 13.58 -1.32
CA PHE A 264 -9.24 14.62 -2.32
C PHE A 264 -9.28 14.08 -3.75
N ALA A 265 -8.74 12.89 -4.00
CA ALA A 265 -8.82 12.21 -5.30
C ALA A 265 -10.28 11.93 -5.70
N MET A 266 -11.09 11.41 -4.77
CA MET A 266 -12.51 11.17 -5.01
C MET A 266 -13.27 12.47 -5.26
N ALA A 267 -12.99 13.52 -4.48
CA ALA A 267 -13.57 14.84 -4.68
C ALA A 267 -13.18 15.42 -6.05
N PHE A 268 -11.90 15.34 -6.41
CA PHE A 268 -11.37 15.75 -7.71
C PHE A 268 -12.09 14.99 -8.84
N ARG A 269 -12.19 13.66 -8.74
CA ARG A 269 -12.86 12.85 -9.76
C ARG A 269 -14.34 13.21 -9.87
N ALA A 270 -15.03 13.45 -8.75
CA ALA A 270 -16.43 13.86 -8.76
C ALA A 270 -16.64 15.25 -9.41
N ILE A 271 -15.74 16.21 -9.14
CA ILE A 271 -15.76 17.54 -9.77
C ILE A 271 -15.50 17.41 -11.27
N TYR A 272 -14.45 16.68 -11.66
CA TYR A 272 -14.11 16.41 -13.06
C TYR A 272 -15.30 15.82 -13.84
N GLU A 273 -15.96 14.80 -13.29
CA GLU A 273 -17.13 14.17 -13.91
C GLU A 273 -18.33 15.11 -14.01
N ARG A 274 -18.52 16.00 -13.04
CA ARG A 274 -19.60 16.99 -13.07
C ARG A 274 -19.37 18.03 -14.17
N VAL A 275 -18.14 18.55 -14.28
CA VAL A 275 -17.74 19.52 -15.32
C VAL A 275 -17.80 18.90 -16.72
N ARG A 276 -17.39 17.62 -16.85
CA ARG A 276 -17.47 16.90 -18.13
C ARG A 276 -18.92 16.73 -18.60
N LYS A 277 -19.83 16.39 -17.69
CA LYS A 277 -21.25 16.14 -18.02
C LYS A 277 -22.02 17.41 -18.42
N SER A 278 -21.55 18.60 -18.06
CA SER A 278 -22.20 19.87 -18.40
C SER A 278 -21.86 20.37 -19.82
N GLU A 279 -21.54 19.47 -20.75
CA GLU A 279 -21.51 19.70 -22.21
C GLU A 279 -20.54 20.79 -22.75
N LYS A 280 -19.25 20.73 -22.40
CA LYS A 280 -18.24 21.59 -23.08
C LYS A 280 -16.98 20.87 -23.56
N TYR A 281 -16.76 19.62 -23.17
CA TYR A 281 -15.54 18.88 -23.50
C TYR A 281 -15.89 17.44 -23.90
N GLU A 282 -15.73 17.12 -25.19
CA GLU A 282 -15.93 15.76 -25.72
C GLU A 282 -14.79 14.80 -25.29
N ILE A 283 -13.62 15.35 -24.94
CA ILE A 283 -12.40 14.60 -24.68
C ILE A 283 -12.32 14.14 -23.22
N GLU A 284 -12.08 12.85 -23.01
CA GLU A 284 -11.88 12.25 -21.69
C GLU A 284 -10.39 12.24 -21.32
N TYR A 285 -9.96 13.26 -20.59
CA TYR A 285 -8.61 13.37 -20.04
C TYR A 285 -8.24 12.27 -19.02
N MET A 286 -9.19 11.77 -18.22
CA MET A 286 -8.89 10.79 -17.18
C MET A 286 -9.04 9.35 -17.69
N ASN A 287 -7.95 8.59 -17.67
CA ASN A 287 -7.92 7.22 -18.17
C ASN A 287 -7.75 6.21 -17.02
N ASP A 288 -8.82 5.47 -16.72
CA ASP A 288 -8.85 4.48 -15.64
C ASP A 288 -7.84 3.32 -15.84
N PHE A 289 -7.48 2.99 -17.08
CA PHE A 289 -6.46 1.97 -17.37
C PHE A 289 -5.06 2.50 -17.03
N LEU A 290 -4.70 3.71 -17.47
CA LEU A 290 -3.41 4.31 -17.15
C LEU A 290 -3.26 4.56 -15.64
N LEU A 291 -4.32 5.04 -14.97
CA LEU A 291 -4.34 5.16 -13.51
C LEU A 291 -4.14 3.80 -12.80
N GLN A 292 -4.76 2.73 -13.31
CA GLN A 292 -4.54 1.38 -12.79
C GLN A 292 -3.09 0.92 -12.98
N ARG A 293 -2.44 1.29 -14.09
CA ARG A 293 -1.03 0.98 -14.35
C ARG A 293 -0.09 1.78 -13.45
N ILE A 294 -0.36 3.06 -13.24
CA ILE A 294 0.38 3.90 -12.28
C ILE A 294 0.27 3.29 -10.88
N GLY A 295 -0.96 3.04 -10.40
CA GLY A 295 -1.17 2.43 -9.09
C GLY A 295 -0.47 1.09 -8.96
N GLY A 296 -0.61 0.20 -9.95
CA GLY A 296 0.05 -1.11 -9.96
C GLY A 296 1.58 -1.01 -9.86
N GLY A 297 2.21 -0.19 -10.72
CA GLY A 297 3.65 -0.01 -10.70
C GLY A 297 4.15 0.60 -9.39
N VAL A 298 3.47 1.62 -8.88
CA VAL A 298 3.80 2.25 -7.59
C VAL A 298 3.71 1.25 -6.44
N PHE A 299 2.69 0.39 -6.42
CA PHE A 299 2.57 -0.65 -5.39
C PHE A 299 3.64 -1.73 -5.51
N ASP A 300 4.09 -2.10 -6.72
CA ASP A 300 5.20 -3.04 -6.87
C ASP A 300 6.48 -2.50 -6.21
N PHE A 301 6.81 -1.22 -6.43
CA PHE A 301 7.94 -0.57 -5.75
C PHE A 301 7.72 -0.44 -4.24
N MET A 302 6.51 -0.05 -3.82
CA MET A 302 6.18 0.09 -2.40
C MET A 302 6.35 -1.24 -1.65
N VAL A 303 5.82 -2.33 -2.20
CA VAL A 303 5.94 -3.67 -1.61
C VAL A 303 7.39 -4.11 -1.55
N ALA A 304 8.14 -3.94 -2.65
CA ALA A 304 9.57 -4.31 -2.68
C ALA A 304 10.42 -3.47 -1.71
N ALA A 305 10.07 -2.20 -1.48
CA ALA A 305 10.76 -1.33 -0.52
C ALA A 305 10.37 -1.58 0.94
N SER A 306 9.17 -2.13 1.17
CA SER A 306 8.67 -2.42 2.52
C SER A 306 9.28 -3.69 3.10
N ILE A 307 9.53 -4.68 2.24
CA ILE A 307 10.15 -5.98 2.55
C ILE A 307 11.66 -5.82 2.62
#